data_AF-A0A937ZIL3-F1
#
_entry.id   AF-A0A937ZIL3-F1
#
_cell.length_a   1.000
_cell.length_b   1.000
_cell.length_c   1.000
_cell.angle_alpha   90.00
_cell.angle_beta   90.00
_cell.angle_gamma   90.00
#
_symmetry.space_group_name_H-M   'P 1'
#
loop_
_entity.id
_entity.type
_entity.pdbx_description
1 polymer ?
#
loop_
_entity_poly.entity_id
_entity_poly.type
_entity_poly.pdbx_seq_one_letter_code
_entity_poly.pdbx_strand_id
1 'polypeptide(L)' 'MDVIDLRDFYATGLGRLARRLLRRRLHTLWPDVRGDRVLGLGYATPFLNAFKGEAERTVALMPAEQGVLHWPRGAPGLT' A
#
# COMPACT_ATOMS: atom_id res chain seq x y z
N MET A 1 -6.99 -16.37 1.27
CA MET A 1 -7.13 -15.09 2.00
C MET A 1 -7.24 -14.02 0.95
N ASP A 2 -8.44 -13.48 0.78
CA ASP A 2 -8.70 -12.47 -0.24
C ASP A 2 -8.35 -11.05 0.27
N VAL A 3 -8.58 -10.05 -0.57
CA VAL A 3 -8.32 -8.65 -0.25
C VAL A 3 -9.22 -8.11 0.87
N ILE A 4 -10.40 -8.72 1.06
CA ILE A 4 -11.36 -8.38 2.10
C ILE A 4 -10.86 -8.90 3.44
N ASP A 5 -10.42 -10.15 3.51
CA ASP A 5 -9.81 -10.75 4.70
C ASP A 5 -8.60 -9.92 5.17
N LEU A 6 -7.75 -9.52 4.23
CA LEU A 6 -6.59 -8.67 4.53
C LEU A 6 -7.01 -7.30 5.03
N ARG A 7 -7.99 -6.66 4.37
CA ARG A 7 -8.53 -5.37 4.81
C ARG A 7 -9.07 -5.45 6.23
N ASP A 8 -9.83 -6.49 6.52
CA ASP A 8 -10.51 -6.67 7.79
C ASP A 8 -9.50 -6.99 8.89
N PHE A 9 -8.49 -7.83 8.61
CA PHE A 9 -7.36 -8.05 9.50
C PHE A 9 -6.63 -6.73 9.81
N TYR A 10 -6.27 -5.95 8.79
CA TYR A 10 -5.55 -4.67 8.97
C TYR A 10 -6.40 -3.58 9.63
N ALA A 11 -7.72 -3.77 9.75
CA ALA A 11 -8.61 -2.92 10.53
C ALA A 11 -8.59 -3.27 12.04
N THR A 12 -8.15 -4.47 12.44
CA THR A 12 -8.04 -4.88 13.85
C THR A 12 -6.94 -4.12 14.61
N GLY A 13 -6.91 -4.24 15.95
CA GLY A 13 -5.83 -3.67 16.77
C GLY A 13 -4.44 -4.22 16.42
N LEU A 14 -4.33 -5.54 16.24
CA LEU A 14 -3.08 -6.19 15.85
C LEU A 14 -2.65 -5.79 14.44
N GLY A 15 -3.59 -5.76 13.50
CA GLY A 15 -3.34 -5.33 12.12
C GLY A 15 -2.82 -3.89 12.04
N ARG A 16 -3.38 -2.97 12.85
CA ARG A 16 -2.87 -1.59 12.95
C ARG A 16 -1.44 -1.53 13.49
N LEU A 17 -1.10 -2.34 14.48
CA LEU A 17 0.27 -2.43 15.01
C LEU A 17 1.23 -2.98 13.96
N ALA A 18 0.87 -4.10 13.31
CA ALA A 18 1.65 -4.69 12.21
C ALA A 18 1.91 -3.67 11.10
N ARG A 19 0.86 -2.95 10.66
CA ARG A 19 0.98 -1.89 9.66
C ARG A 19 1.97 -0.80 10.08
N ARG A 20 1.91 -0.35 11.33
CA ARG A 20 2.82 0.69 11.86
C ARG A 20 4.28 0.21 11.85
N LEU A 21 4.54 -1.02 12.25
CA LEU A 21 5.89 -1.60 12.26
C LEU A 21 6.44 -1.77 10.84
N LEU A 22 5.64 -2.33 9.93
CA LEU A 22 6.01 -2.49 8.52
C LEU A 22 6.30 -1.13 7.87
N ARG A 23 5.45 -0.12 8.09
CA ARG A 23 5.67 1.22 7.52
C ARG A 23 6.99 1.85 7.98
N ARG A 24 7.34 1.69 9.25
CA ARG A 24 8.64 2.16 9.78
C ARG A 24 9.80 1.45 9.10
N ARG A 25 9.72 0.13 8.95
CA ARG A 25 10.78 -0.66 8.31
C ARG A 25 10.94 -0.31 6.83
N LEU A 26 9.83 -0.13 6.11
CA LEU A 26 9.84 0.28 4.70
C LEU A 26 10.57 1.61 4.52
N HIS A 27 10.34 2.59 5.39
CA HIS A 27 11.05 3.88 5.32
C HIS A 27 12.55 3.75 5.62
N THR A 28 12.96 2.79 6.45
CA THR A 28 14.39 2.51 6.66
C THR A 28 15.04 1.84 5.45
N LEU A 29 14.29 0.99 4.73
CA LEU A 29 14.80 0.29 3.54
C LEU A 29 14.82 1.19 2.31
N TRP A 30 13.83 2.08 2.18
CA TRP A 30 13.70 3.08 1.13
C TRP A 30 13.60 4.48 1.77
N PRO A 31 14.74 5.05 2.19
CA PRO A 31 14.77 6.34 2.87
C PRO A 31 14.53 7.53 1.93
N ASP A 32 14.78 7.35 0.63
CA ASP A 32 14.49 8.33 -0.42
C ASP A 32 13.98 7.57 -1.64
N VAL A 33 12.88 8.05 -2.22
CA VAL A 33 12.24 7.51 -3.42
C VAL A 33 11.99 8.60 -4.46
N ARG A 34 12.57 9.79 -4.30
CA ARG A 34 12.39 10.90 -5.23
C ARG A 34 12.94 10.53 -6.59
N GLY A 35 12.10 10.67 -7.62
CA GLY A 35 12.42 10.25 -8.98
C GLY A 35 12.17 8.76 -9.25
N ASP A 36 11.84 7.96 -8.23
CA ASP A 36 11.50 6.55 -8.44
C ASP A 36 10.03 6.36 -8.82
N ARG A 37 9.77 5.27 -9.54
CA ARG A 37 8.43 4.76 -9.81
C ARG A 37 8.17 3.54 -8.93
N VAL A 38 7.28 3.69 -7.96
CA VAL A 38 7.00 2.66 -6.96
C VAL A 38 5.76 1.87 -7.36
N LEU A 39 5.93 0.55 -7.50
CA LEU A 39 4.83 -0.38 -7.74
C LEU A 39 4.61 -1.25 -6.50
N GLY A 40 3.39 -1.23 -5.96
CA GLY A 40 2.96 -2.18 -4.94
C GLY A 40 2.12 -3.30 -5.55
N LEU A 41 2.53 -4.55 -5.29
CA LEU A 41 1.82 -5.75 -5.72
C LEU A 41 1.03 -6.37 -4.56
N GLY A 42 -0.20 -6.82 -4.83
CA GLY A 42 -1.10 -7.40 -3.82
C GLY A 42 -1.67 -6.33 -2.87
N TYR A 43 -1.81 -6.66 -1.59
CA TYR A 43 -2.37 -5.74 -0.58
C TYR A 43 -1.36 -4.68 -0.11
N ALA A 44 -0.84 -3.90 -1.04
CA ALA A 44 0.21 -2.91 -0.80
C ALA A 44 -0.33 -1.51 -0.41
N THR A 45 -1.61 -1.24 -0.68
CA THR A 45 -2.23 0.09 -0.54
C THR A 45 -2.11 0.74 0.85
N PRO A 46 -2.13 0.01 2.00
CA PRO A 46 -1.92 0.64 3.30
C PRO A 46 -0.49 1.18 3.51
N PHE A 47 0.47 0.69 2.71
CA PHE A 47 1.89 1.02 2.80
C PHE A 47 2.32 2.02 1.75
N LEU A 48 1.76 1.95 0.53
CA LEU A 48 2.05 2.87 -0.58
C LEU A 48 1.77 4.34 -0.25
N ASN A 49 0.85 4.61 0.70
CA ASN A 49 0.62 5.97 1.18
C ASN A 49 1.88 6.64 1.77
N ALA A 50 2.90 5.87 2.18
CA ALA A 50 4.17 6.44 2.65
C ALA A 50 5.00 7.03 1.51
N PHE A 51 4.84 6.53 0.28
CA PHE A 51 5.60 6.98 -0.89
C PHE A 51 4.82 7.96 -1.76
N LYS A 52 3.50 8.05 -1.53
CA LYS A 52 2.62 8.95 -2.26
C LYS A 52 2.98 10.41 -1.97
N GLY A 53 3.48 11.12 -2.99
CA GLY A 53 3.92 12.51 -2.88
C GLY A 53 5.43 12.67 -2.68
N GLU A 54 6.16 11.58 -2.41
CA GLU A 54 7.63 11.55 -2.38
C GLU A 54 8.20 10.96 -3.68
N ALA A 55 7.59 9.87 -4.17
CA ALA A 55 7.95 9.23 -5.43
C ALA A 55 7.42 9.98 -6.66
N GLU A 56 8.07 9.82 -7.82
CA GLU A 56 7.57 10.35 -9.11
C GLU A 56 6.19 9.78 -9.43
N ARG A 57 6.01 8.47 -9.21
CA ARG A 57 4.76 7.76 -9.42
C ARG A 57 4.59 6.62 -8.44
N THR A 58 3.36 6.39 -8.01
CA THR A 58 3.00 5.25 -7.15
C THR A 58 1.81 4.51 -7.74
N VAL A 59 1.97 3.23 -8.03
CA VAL A 59 0.97 2.36 -8.64
C VAL A 59 0.66 1.19 -7.70
N ALA A 60 -0.62 0.79 -7.63
CA ALA A 60 -1.05 -0.39 -6.91
C ALA A 60 -1.64 -1.40 -7.89
N LEU A 61 -1.09 -2.61 -7.95
CA LEU A 61 -1.61 -3.71 -8.74
C LEU A 61 -2.04 -4.85 -7.81
N MET A 62 -3.31 -5.25 -7.91
CA MET A 62 -3.87 -6.38 -7.17
C MET A 62 -4.28 -7.47 -8.16
N PRO A 63 -3.81 -8.72 -7.99
CA PRO A 63 -4.28 -9.85 -8.80
C PRO A 63 -5.79 -10.02 -8.66
N ALA A 64 -6.49 -10.23 -9.78
CA ALA A 64 -7.95 -10.36 -9.80
C ALA A 64 -8.46 -11.51 -8.90
N GLU A 65 -7.70 -12.61 -8.84
CA GLU A 65 -8.00 -13.78 -7.98
C GLU A 65 -8.04 -13.44 -6.49
N GLN A 66 -7.31 -12.39 -6.07
CA GLN A 66 -7.32 -11.92 -4.68
C GLN A 66 -8.43 -10.88 -4.43
N GLY A 67 -9.04 -10.33 -5.48
CA GLY A 67 -9.94 -9.18 -5.41
C GLY A 67 -9.21 -7.82 -5.48
N VAL A 68 -9.94 -6.78 -5.90
CA VAL A 68 -9.38 -5.44 -6.14
C VAL A 68 -10.03 -4.41 -5.20
N LEU A 69 -9.21 -3.56 -4.58
CA LEU A 69 -9.67 -2.39 -3.85
C LEU A 69 -9.36 -1.11 -4.62
N HIS A 70 -10.37 -0.25 -4.75
CA HIS A 70 -10.19 1.07 -5.34
C HIS A 70 -9.17 1.89 -4.53
N TRP A 71 -8.11 2.33 -5.21
CA TRP A 71 -7.06 3.15 -4.62
C TRP A 71 -6.53 4.16 -5.66
N PRO A 72 -6.29 5.43 -5.28
CA PRO A 72 -6.48 6.00 -3.95
C PRO A 72 -7.97 6.23 -3.60
N ARG A 73 -8.32 6.19 -2.31
CA ARG A 73 -9.70 6.50 -1.87
C ARG A 73 -10.04 7.95 -2.22
N GLY A 74 -11.15 8.17 -2.94
CA GLY A 74 -11.66 9.51 -3.28
C GLY A 74 -10.89 10.26 -4.36
N ALA A 75 -9.98 9.60 -5.09
CA ALA A 75 -9.26 10.17 -6.22
C ALA A 75 -9.28 9.19 -7.40
N PRO A 76 -9.08 9.65 -8.65
CA PRO A 76 -8.93 8.75 -9.79
C PRO A 76 -7.82 7.73 -9.54
N GLY A 77 -8.00 6.52 -10.08
CA GLY A 77 -6.93 5.52 -10.11
C GLY A 77 -5.67 6.12 -10.74
N LEU A 78 -4.53 5.94 -10.08
CA LEU A 78 -3.24 6.35 -10.61
C LEU A 78 -2.74 5.22 -11.52
N THR A 79 -3.11 5.26 -12.79
CA THR A 79 -2.52 4.46 -13.88
C THR A 79 -1.30 5.17 -14.41
#